data_AF-A0A966SIZ8-F1
#
_entry.id   AF-A0A966SIZ8-F1
#
_cell.length_a   1.000
_cell.length_b   1.000
_cell.length_c   1.000
_cell.angle_alpha   90.00
_cell.angle_beta   90.00
_cell.angle_gamma   90.00
#
_symmetry.space_group_name_H-M   'P 1'
#
loop_
_entity.id
_entity.type
_entity.pdbx_description
1 polymer ?
#
loop_
_entity_poly.entity_id
_entity_poly.type
_entity_poly.pdbx_seq_one_letter_code
_entity_poly.pdbx_strand_id
1 'polypeptide(L)'
;DVYAPAYYRESPAADPLGPPNPGKDVKRVMRGGSWKASADMCRASFRQGQKTGDTDACFFTDYCGFRCVRRATPEEIAKLARPK
;
A
#
# COMPACT_ATOMS: atom_id res chain seq x y z
N ASP A 1 -3.84 -1.83 2.62
CA ASP A 1 -3.90 -2.22 4.05
C ASP A 1 -4.34 -1.06 4.95
N VAL A 2 -4.91 -1.37 6.12
CA VAL A 2 -5.02 -0.41 7.23
C VAL A 2 -3.62 -0.16 7.79
N TYR A 3 -3.28 1.10 8.07
CA TYR A 3 -2.00 1.45 8.66
C TYR A 3 -2.03 1.25 10.17
N ALA A 4 -1.20 0.32 10.68
CA ALA A 4 -0.79 0.30 12.08
C ALA A 4 0.75 0.29 12.19
N PRO A 5 1.37 1.11 13.05
CA PRO A 5 2.82 1.24 13.12
C PRO A 5 3.51 -0.05 13.59
N ALA A 6 2.88 -0.81 14.49
CA ALA A 6 3.44 -2.04 15.07
C ALA A 6 3.11 -3.34 14.32
N TYR A 7 2.30 -3.30 13.25
CA TYR A 7 1.73 -4.51 12.61
C TYR A 7 2.77 -5.56 12.21
N TYR A 8 3.97 -5.15 11.80
CA TYR A 8 5.01 -6.10 11.38
C TYR A 8 5.47 -7.06 12.50
N ARG A 9 5.26 -6.71 13.78
CA ARG A 9 5.58 -7.61 14.90
C ARG A 9 4.63 -8.80 15.01
N GLU A 10 3.40 -8.65 14.50
CA GLU A 10 2.31 -9.61 14.64
C GLU A 10 1.84 -10.14 13.27
N SER A 11 2.50 -9.71 12.19
CA SER A 11 2.10 -10.04 10.82
C SER A 11 2.30 -11.53 10.54
N PRO A 12 1.35 -12.20 9.87
CA PRO A 12 1.59 -13.55 9.37
C PRO A 12 2.70 -13.53 8.31
N ALA A 13 3.42 -14.65 8.19
CA ALA A 13 4.51 -14.81 7.23
C ALA A 13 4.02 -14.92 5.77
N ALA A 14 2.83 -15.47 5.56
CA ALA A 14 2.23 -15.67 4.24
C ALA A 14 1.01 -14.77 4.04
N ASP A 15 0.98 -14.06 2.91
CA ASP A 15 -0.11 -13.17 2.44
C ASP A 15 -0.70 -12.24 3.52
N PRO A 16 0.10 -11.35 4.14
CA PRO A 16 -0.38 -10.44 5.18
C PRO A 16 -1.32 -9.37 4.60
N LEU A 17 -2.57 -9.36 5.06
CA LEU A 17 -3.62 -8.44 4.60
C LEU A 17 -3.69 -7.11 5.38
N GLY A 18 -2.82 -6.93 6.38
CA GLY A 18 -2.87 -5.81 7.31
C GLY A 18 -3.72 -6.09 8.56
N PRO A 19 -3.79 -5.11 9.49
CA PRO A 19 -4.69 -5.15 10.63
C PRO A 19 -6.17 -5.20 10.20
N PRO A 20 -7.09 -5.66 11.09
CA PRO A 20 -8.52 -5.60 10.85
C PRO A 20 -8.99 -4.20 10.44
N ASN A 21 -9.98 -4.12 9.57
CA ASN A 21 -10.56 -2.86 9.10
C ASN A 21 -11.81 -2.50 9.93
N PRO A 22 -11.72 -1.55 10.88
CA PRO A 22 -12.87 -1.14 11.69
C PRO A 22 -13.93 -0.32 10.95
N GLY A 23 -13.74 0.01 9.66
CA GLY A 23 -14.76 0.66 8.83
C GLY A 23 -14.28 1.96 8.20
N LYS A 24 -15.13 2.99 8.25
CA LYS A 24 -14.85 4.35 7.75
C LYS A 24 -13.81 5.04 8.65
N ASP A 25 -13.14 6.10 8.18
CA ASP A 25 -12.13 6.87 8.91
C ASP A 25 -10.76 6.22 9.20
N VAL A 26 -10.47 5.05 8.64
CA VAL A 26 -9.16 4.40 8.83
C VAL A 26 -8.05 5.05 8.01
N LYS A 27 -6.85 5.11 8.59
CA LYS A 27 -5.65 5.44 7.82
C LYS A 27 -5.27 4.26 6.93
N ARG A 28 -5.10 4.49 5.63
CA ARG A 28 -4.56 3.52 4.66
C ARG A 28 -3.06 3.72 4.47
N VAL A 29 -2.37 2.63 4.16
CA VAL A 29 -0.93 2.64 3.92
C VAL A 29 -0.60 3.36 2.60
N MET A 30 0.31 4.34 2.67
CA MET A 30 0.94 5.02 1.53
C MET A 30 2.43 4.66 1.45
N ARG A 31 2.95 4.50 0.23
CA ARG A 31 4.32 4.07 -0.07
C ARG A 31 4.88 4.83 -1.27
N GLY A 32 6.21 4.83 -1.41
CA GLY A 32 6.90 5.28 -2.62
C GLY A 32 7.28 6.76 -2.66
N GLY A 33 6.79 7.56 -1.72
CA GLY A 33 7.01 9.00 -1.71
C GLY A 33 6.30 9.71 -2.85
N SER A 34 6.74 10.93 -3.14
CA SER A 34 6.22 11.78 -4.22
C SER A 34 7.26 12.82 -4.62
N TRP A 35 6.95 13.63 -5.64
CA TRP A 35 7.82 14.73 -6.10
C TRP A 35 8.09 15.79 -5.02
N LYS A 36 7.25 15.88 -3.98
CA LYS A 36 7.38 16.80 -2.83
C LYS A 36 8.04 16.15 -1.60
N ALA A 37 8.27 14.84 -1.64
CA ALA A 37 8.75 14.09 -0.50
C ALA A 37 10.27 14.22 -0.30
N SER A 38 10.73 14.10 0.95
CA SER A 38 12.17 13.99 1.22
C SER A 38 12.73 12.65 0.73
N ALA A 39 14.04 12.56 0.55
CA ALA A 39 14.71 11.30 0.18
C ALA A 39 14.36 10.14 1.15
N ASP A 40 14.23 10.45 2.43
CA ASP A 40 13.86 9.49 3.47
C ASP A 40 12.45 8.92 3.32
N MET A 41 11.51 9.75 2.87
CA MET A 41 10.13 9.34 2.59
C MET A 41 10.01 8.52 1.30
N CYS A 42 10.99 8.63 0.40
CA CYS A 42 11.07 7.86 -0.85
C CYS A 42 11.74 6.49 -0.68
N ARG A 43 12.26 6.15 0.51
CA ARG A 43 12.86 4.83 0.76
C ARG A 43 11.84 3.71 0.55
N ALA A 44 12.27 2.61 -0.05
CA ALA A 44 11.42 1.44 -0.32
C ALA A 44 10.75 0.86 0.95
N SER A 45 11.35 1.06 2.13
CA SER A 45 10.83 0.62 3.44
C SER A 45 9.93 1.65 4.13
N PHE A 46 9.89 2.90 3.70
CA PHE A 46 9.10 3.96 4.34
C PHE A 46 7.59 3.77 4.08
N ARG A 47 6.79 3.84 5.16
CA ARG A 47 5.32 3.79 5.11
C ARG A 47 4.74 4.91 5.95
N GLN A 48 3.64 5.47 5.47
CA GLN A 48 2.84 6.42 6.22
C GLN A 48 1.37 5.98 6.19
N GLY A 49 0.64 6.30 7.27
CA GLY A 49 -0.81 6.16 7.29
C GLY A 49 -1.47 7.49 6.94
N GLN A 50 -2.31 7.50 5.91
CA GLN A 50 -3.13 8.67 5.55
C GLN A 50 -4.61 8.31 5.55
N LYS A 51 -5.46 9.25 6.00
CA LYS A 51 -6.91 9.11 5.87
C LYS A 51 -7.26 9.31 4.39
N THR A 52 -7.92 8.32 3.79
CA THR A 52 -8.33 8.36 2.38
C THR A 52 -9.84 8.16 2.35
N GLY A 53 -10.62 9.17 1.94
CA GLY A 53 -12.04 8.98 1.61
C GLY A 53 -13.08 9.91 2.23
N ASP A 54 -12.74 10.81 3.17
CA ASP A 54 -13.74 11.62 3.89
C ASP A 54 -13.61 13.15 3.70
N THR A 55 -12.67 13.61 2.87
CA THR A 55 -12.52 15.04 2.53
C THR A 55 -12.63 15.21 1.02
N ASP A 56 -13.29 16.28 0.59
CA ASP A 56 -13.42 16.68 -0.83
C ASP A 56 -12.11 16.41 -1.58
N ALA A 57 -12.16 15.43 -2.48
CA ALA A 57 -11.00 14.88 -3.17
C ALA A 57 -10.25 15.95 -3.98
N CYS A 58 -10.89 17.09 -4.23
CA CYS A 58 -10.32 18.25 -4.91
C CYS A 58 -9.21 18.95 -4.10
N PHE A 59 -9.12 18.78 -2.78
CA PHE A 59 -8.21 19.59 -1.96
C PHE A 59 -7.01 18.87 -1.35
N PHE A 60 -7.02 17.53 -1.28
CA PHE A 60 -6.15 16.90 -0.30
C PHE A 60 -4.76 16.48 -0.79
N THR A 61 -4.54 16.01 -2.02
CA THR A 61 -3.19 15.55 -2.44
C THR A 61 -3.00 15.39 -3.95
N ASP A 62 -2.43 16.39 -4.64
CA ASP A 62 -1.94 16.29 -6.03
C ASP A 62 -0.67 15.41 -6.17
N TYR A 63 -0.13 14.95 -5.05
CA TYR A 63 1.07 14.14 -4.94
C TYR A 63 0.79 12.68 -4.55
N CYS A 64 -0.48 12.28 -4.43
CA CYS A 64 -0.86 10.90 -4.11
C CYS A 64 -1.60 10.25 -5.29
N GLY A 65 -1.09 9.09 -5.72
CA GLY A 65 -1.74 8.24 -6.72
C GLY A 65 -1.75 6.78 -6.26
N PHE A 66 -2.15 5.88 -7.16
CA PHE A 66 -2.16 4.45 -6.91
C PHE A 66 -1.78 3.65 -8.18
N ARG A 67 -1.35 2.42 -7.97
CA ARG A 67 -1.13 1.43 -9.04
C ARG A 67 -2.00 0.21 -8.73
N CYS A 68 -2.79 -0.22 -9.71
CA CYS A 68 -3.59 -1.42 -9.57
C CYS A 68 -2.72 -2.68 -9.59
N VAL A 69 -3.19 -3.71 -8.86
CA VAL A 69 -2.63 -5.06 -8.89
C VAL A 69 -3.75 -6.06 -9.10
N ARG A 70 -3.42 -7.24 -9.64
CA ARG A 70 -4.35 -8.37 -9.77
C ARG A 70 -3.64 -9.67 -9.40
N ARG A 71 -4.41 -10.68 -9.01
CA ARG A 71 -3.90 -12.04 -8.87
C ARG A 71 -3.60 -12.63 -10.26
N ALA A 72 -2.42 -13.23 -10.41
CA ALA A 72 -2.06 -13.99 -11.60
C ALA A 72 -2.74 -15.36 -11.56
N THR A 73 -3.17 -15.89 -12.71
CA THR A 73 -3.70 -17.26 -12.78
C THR A 73 -2.56 -18.28 -12.73
N PRO A 74 -2.82 -19.54 -12.32
CA PRO A 74 -1.79 -20.58 -12.32
C PRO A 74 -1.12 -20.77 -13.69
N GLU A 75 -1.87 -20.65 -14.78
CA GLU A 75 -1.37 -20.78 -16.15
C GLU A 75 -0.42 -19.63 -16.53
N GLU A 76 -0.77 -18.40 -16.11
CA GLU A 76 0.08 -17.22 -16.31
C GLU A 76 1.41 -17.37 -15.56
N ILE A 77 1.36 -17.86 -14.31
CA ILE A 77 2.55 -18.13 -13.50
C ILE A 77 3.42 -19.21 -14.16
N ALA A 78 2.81 -20.33 -14.61
CA ALA A 78 3.52 -21.39 -15.31
C ALA A 78 4.19 -20.90 -16.61
N LYS A 79 3.57 -19.94 -17.32
CA LYS A 79 4.16 -19.34 -18.52
C LYS A 79 5.38 -18.49 -18.20
N LEU A 80 5.38 -17.75 -17.08
CA LEU A 80 6.49 -16.90 -16.64
C LEU A 80 7.69 -17.69 -16.13
N ALA A 81 7.48 -18.89 -15.58
CA ALA A 81 8.53 -19.73 -15.03
C ALA A 81 9.40 -20.43 -16.09
N ARG A 82 9.03 -20.35 -17.38
CA ARG A 82 9.81 -20.95 -18.46
C ARG A 82 11.03 -20.07 -18.78
N PRO A 83 12.25 -20.63 -18.80
CA PRO A 83 13.42 -19.87 -19.25
C PRO A 83 13.23 -19.43 -20.70
N LYS A 84 13.73 -18.24 -21.02
CA LYS A 84 13.75 -17.70 -22.38
C LYS A 84 14.65 -18.51 -23.30
#